data_AF-A0A7J5Z9R5-F1
#
_entry.id   AF-A0A7J5Z9R5-F1
#
_cell.length_a   1.000
_cell.length_b   1.000
_cell.length_c   1.000
_cell.angle_alpha   90.00
_cell.angle_beta   90.00
_cell.angle_gamma   90.00
#
_symmetry.space_group_name_H-M   'P 1'
#
loop_
_entity.id
_entity.type
_entity.pdbx_description
1 polymer ?
#
loop_
_entity_poly.entity_id
_entity_poly.type
_entity_poly.pdbx_seq_one_letter_code
_entity_poly.pdbx_strand_id
1 'polypeptide(L)'
;MSNMALLLRTFARQGVCLSRQHYGVFYRHAAPMGTTAKEEMNKFWAKNNKLNRPMSPHLTIYNWSVPMMMSITFRGTGVGLSGAISAFALAALVLPGTYPHYLDLIHSLSVGPYLIGLAKFGLAFPVSFHTLNGIRHLWWDLGKGFRLPEVYRTGYTVIGLSIITSLAVAFLL
;
A
#
# COMPACT_ATOMS: atom_id res chain seq x y z
N MET A 1 -63.11 22.58 45.02
CA MET A 1 -62.20 21.42 45.15
C MET A 1 -61.47 21.27 43.82
N SER A 2 -60.37 21.98 43.55
CA SER A 2 -59.04 21.36 43.59
C SER A 2 -57.88 22.38 43.44
N ASN A 3 -58.13 23.68 43.69
CA ASN A 3 -57.12 24.76 43.54
C ASN A 3 -56.14 24.95 44.72
N MET A 4 -55.94 23.93 45.58
CA MET A 4 -55.08 24.03 46.77
C MET A 4 -53.93 23.00 46.82
N ALA A 5 -53.78 22.16 45.80
CA ALA A 5 -52.79 21.08 45.80
C ALA A 5 -51.49 21.37 45.03
N LEU A 6 -51.44 22.43 44.20
CA LEU A 6 -50.25 22.72 43.38
C LEU A 6 -49.27 23.73 44.00
N LEU A 7 -49.69 24.54 44.98
CA LEU A 7 -48.86 25.58 45.59
C LEU A 7 -47.98 25.09 46.76
N LEU A 8 -48.18 23.87 47.23
CA LEU A 8 -47.43 23.28 48.36
C LEU A 8 -46.26 22.39 47.94
N ARG A 9 -46.03 22.18 46.63
CA ARG A 9 -44.93 21.31 46.15
C ARG A 9 -43.69 22.08 45.68
N THR A 10 -43.75 23.39 45.58
CA THR A 10 -42.63 24.24 45.10
C THR A 10 -41.66 24.71 46.19
N PHE A 11 -41.93 24.44 47.48
CA PHE A 11 -41.06 24.87 48.59
C PHE A 11 -40.28 23.75 49.29
N ALA A 12 -40.22 22.54 48.72
CA ALA A 12 -39.63 21.37 49.39
C ALA A 12 -38.41 20.76 48.68
N ARG A 13 -37.70 21.50 47.82
CA ARG A 13 -36.41 21.05 47.27
C ARG A 13 -35.39 22.19 47.13
N GLN A 14 -35.09 22.87 48.23
CA GLN A 14 -33.74 23.42 48.42
C GLN A 14 -32.81 22.26 48.81
N GLY A 15 -32.51 21.41 47.83
CA GLY A 15 -31.43 20.44 47.94
C GLY A 15 -30.13 21.18 47.65
N VAL A 16 -29.39 21.49 48.71
CA VAL A 16 -28.00 21.96 48.63
C VAL A 16 -27.16 20.85 48.00
N CYS A 17 -27.01 20.86 46.67
CA CYS A 17 -25.99 20.07 45.99
C CYS A 17 -24.66 20.83 46.15
N LEU A 18 -23.97 20.59 47.26
CA LEU A 18 -22.54 20.87 47.36
C LEU A 18 -21.85 20.00 46.30
N SER A 19 -21.49 20.58 45.16
CA SER A 19 -20.60 19.93 44.20
C SER A 19 -19.25 19.74 44.87
N ARG A 20 -19.02 18.55 45.41
CA ARG A 20 -17.71 18.15 45.92
C ARG A 20 -16.74 18.23 44.75
N GLN A 21 -15.91 19.26 44.75
CA GLN A 21 -14.88 19.45 43.75
C GLN A 21 -13.87 18.31 43.92
N HIS A 22 -14.06 17.23 43.17
CA HIS A 22 -13.07 16.18 43.03
C HIS A 22 -11.89 16.78 42.27
N TYR A 23 -10.98 17.42 42.99
CA TYR A 23 -9.62 17.60 42.55
C TYR A 23 -8.98 16.21 42.50
N GLY A 24 -9.33 15.44 41.46
CA GLY A 24 -8.53 14.32 41.04
C GLY A 24 -7.20 14.89 40.60
N VAL A 25 -6.21 14.81 41.48
CA VAL A 25 -4.81 14.98 41.09
C VAL A 25 -4.58 13.99 39.96
N PHE A 26 -4.55 14.47 38.72
CA PHE A 26 -4.07 13.70 37.59
C PHE A 26 -2.59 13.46 37.87
N TYR A 27 -2.29 12.37 38.56
CA TYR A 27 -0.95 11.79 38.55
C TYR A 27 -0.69 11.35 37.11
N ARG A 28 -0.19 12.29 36.31
CA ARG A 28 0.57 11.94 35.11
C ARG A 28 1.76 11.15 35.61
N HIS A 29 1.63 9.83 35.65
CA HIS A 29 2.74 8.91 35.74
C HIS A 29 3.52 9.01 34.42
N ALA A 30 4.13 10.17 34.16
CA ALA A 30 5.19 10.29 33.20
C ALA A 30 6.40 9.65 33.88
N ALA A 31 6.53 8.33 33.71
CA ALA A 31 7.77 7.65 34.06
C ALA A 31 8.91 8.41 33.36
N PRO A 32 9.92 8.91 34.11
CA PRO A 32 11.06 9.53 33.47
C PRO A 32 11.71 8.47 32.59
N MET A 33 11.72 8.70 31.27
CA MET A 33 12.49 7.89 30.33
C MET A 33 13.96 8.06 30.70
N GLY A 34 14.49 7.18 31.55
CA GLY A 34 15.88 7.21 32.00
C GLY A 34 16.89 6.93 30.88
N THR A 35 16.41 6.48 29.73
CA THR A 35 17.16 6.29 28.49
C THR A 35 16.34 6.80 27.32
N THR A 36 17.01 7.30 26.28
CA THR A 36 16.33 7.71 25.06
C THR A 36 15.80 6.49 24.28
N ALA A 37 14.74 6.65 23.48
CA ALA A 37 14.23 5.55 22.64
C ALA A 37 15.32 4.96 21.72
N LYS A 38 16.25 5.80 21.26
CA LYS A 38 17.41 5.39 20.46
C LYS A 38 18.36 4.47 21.24
N GLU A 39 18.64 4.79 22.50
CA GLU A 39 19.48 3.95 23.38
C GLU A 39 18.82 2.59 23.65
N GLU A 40 17.52 2.57 23.92
CA GLU A 40 16.78 1.33 24.12
C GLU A 40 16.80 0.44 22.88
N MET A 41 16.57 1.01 21.70
CA MET A 41 16.68 0.30 20.42
C MET A 41 18.08 -0.28 20.20
N ASN A 42 19.14 0.51 20.43
CA ASN A 42 20.52 0.04 20.29
C ASN A 42 20.82 -1.12 21.24
N LYS A 43 20.36 -1.02 22.49
CA LYS A 43 20.49 -2.09 23.49
C LYS A 43 19.74 -3.35 23.09
N PHE A 44 18.54 -3.22 22.53
CA PHE A 44 17.75 -4.34 22.02
C PHE A 44 18.47 -5.09 20.90
N TRP A 45 18.97 -4.38 19.88
CA TRP A 45 19.67 -5.00 18.75
C TRP A 45 20.97 -5.66 19.19
N ALA A 46 21.80 -4.96 19.98
CA ALA A 46 23.04 -5.49 20.50
C ALA A 46 22.81 -6.78 21.32
N LYS A 47 21.77 -6.80 22.17
CA LYS A 47 21.40 -7.97 22.95
C LYS A 47 20.99 -9.16 22.06
N ASN A 48 20.10 -8.96 21.09
CA ASN A 48 19.62 -10.07 20.26
C ASN A 48 20.72 -10.62 19.35
N ASN A 49 21.58 -9.76 18.79
CA ASN A 49 22.75 -10.18 18.02
C ASN A 49 23.73 -10.98 18.87
N LYS A 50 24.03 -10.53 20.10
CA LYS A 50 24.92 -11.27 21.03
C LYS A 50 24.37 -12.65 21.41
N LEU A 51 23.06 -12.77 21.53
CA LEU A 51 22.40 -14.02 21.96
C LEU A 51 22.11 -14.99 20.81
N ASN A 52 22.42 -14.63 19.55
CA ASN A 52 22.16 -15.46 18.36
C ASN A 52 20.75 -16.06 18.33
N ARG A 53 19.75 -15.27 18.71
CA ARG A 53 18.35 -15.72 18.72
C ARG A 53 17.87 -15.90 17.29
N PRO A 54 17.21 -17.03 16.95
CA PRO A 54 16.68 -17.23 15.61
C PRO A 54 15.55 -16.24 15.34
N MET A 55 15.47 -15.77 14.10
CA MET A 55 14.35 -14.97 13.62
C MET A 55 13.14 -15.88 13.40
N SER A 56 11.98 -15.50 13.92
CA SER A 56 10.74 -16.23 13.64
C SER A 56 10.46 -16.22 12.14
N PRO A 57 10.02 -17.34 11.54
CA PRO A 57 9.65 -17.36 10.13
C PRO A 57 8.54 -16.35 9.87
N HIS A 58 8.59 -15.67 8.72
CA HIS A 58 7.61 -14.63 8.37
C HIS A 58 7.02 -14.87 6.97
N LEU A 59 7.81 -14.80 5.89
CA LEU A 59 7.29 -14.96 4.52
C LEU A 59 6.83 -16.39 4.23
N THR A 60 7.46 -17.38 4.85
CA THR A 60 7.19 -18.80 4.60
C THR A 60 5.92 -19.31 5.28
N ILE A 61 5.42 -18.61 6.29
CA ILE A 61 4.26 -19.02 7.08
C ILE A 61 3.06 -18.08 6.95
N TYR A 62 3.26 -16.88 6.39
CA TYR A 62 2.20 -15.89 6.27
C TYR A 62 1.27 -16.22 5.10
N ASN A 63 -0.04 -16.06 5.30
CA ASN A 63 -1.03 -16.32 4.26
C ASN A 63 -1.08 -15.17 3.24
N TRP A 64 -0.93 -15.49 1.96
CA TRP A 64 -0.92 -14.50 0.90
C TRP A 64 -2.31 -13.91 0.68
N SER A 65 -2.37 -12.58 0.66
CA SER A 65 -3.59 -11.83 0.33
C SER A 65 -3.43 -11.09 -0.99
N VAL A 66 -4.55 -10.80 -1.67
CA VAL A 66 -4.53 -10.06 -2.95
C VAL A 66 -3.81 -8.70 -2.82
N PRO A 67 -4.05 -7.87 -1.79
CA PRO A 67 -3.33 -6.60 -1.66
C PRO A 67 -1.81 -6.78 -1.48
N MET A 68 -1.38 -7.83 -0.77
CA MET A 68 0.04 -8.17 -0.62
C MET A 68 0.67 -8.56 -1.96
N MET A 69 0.01 -9.45 -2.72
CA MET A 69 0.46 -9.84 -4.06
C MET A 69 0.54 -8.63 -4.99
N MET A 70 -0.47 -7.77 -4.98
CA MET A 70 -0.45 -6.54 -5.79
C MET A 70 0.69 -5.60 -5.40
N SER A 71 1.02 -5.49 -4.10
CA SER A 71 2.13 -4.64 -3.64
C SER A 71 3.48 -5.13 -4.16
N ILE A 72 3.75 -6.44 -4.10
CA ILE A 72 5.00 -6.99 -4.64
C ILE A 72 5.03 -6.90 -6.17
N THR A 73 3.91 -7.17 -6.86
CA THR A 73 3.81 -7.01 -8.31
C THR A 73 4.05 -5.56 -8.72
N PHE A 74 3.55 -4.58 -7.98
CA PHE A 74 3.78 -3.15 -8.26
C PHE A 74 5.26 -2.76 -8.18
N ARG A 75 5.98 -3.30 -7.20
CA ARG A 75 7.44 -3.15 -7.11
C ARG A 75 8.14 -3.84 -8.28
N GLY A 76 7.76 -5.08 -8.58
CA GLY A 76 8.33 -5.87 -9.67
C GLY A 76 8.15 -5.20 -11.04
N THR A 77 6.95 -4.71 -11.35
CA THR A 77 6.69 -3.98 -12.59
C THR A 77 7.43 -2.66 -12.62
N GLY A 78 7.54 -1.94 -11.51
CA GLY A 78 8.32 -0.71 -11.43
C GLY A 78 9.80 -0.92 -11.75
N VAL A 79 10.44 -1.90 -11.08
CA VAL A 79 11.84 -2.26 -11.34
C VAL A 79 12.03 -2.77 -12.77
N GLY A 80 11.12 -3.63 -13.26
CA GLY A 80 11.17 -4.16 -14.61
C GLY A 80 11.06 -3.08 -15.68
N LEU A 81 10.15 -2.13 -15.53
CA LEU A 81 9.97 -1.00 -16.45
C LEU A 81 11.17 -0.06 -16.42
N SER A 82 11.66 0.33 -15.24
CA SER A 82 12.87 1.15 -15.12
C SER A 82 14.07 0.46 -15.77
N GLY A 83 14.27 -0.83 -15.50
CA GLY A 83 15.33 -1.61 -16.10
C GLY A 83 15.22 -1.70 -17.63
N ALA A 84 14.01 -1.94 -18.16
CA ALA A 84 13.77 -2.01 -19.60
C ALA A 84 14.05 -0.68 -20.30
N ILE A 85 13.58 0.44 -19.73
CA ILE A 85 13.80 1.79 -20.30
C ILE A 85 15.30 2.13 -20.25
N SER A 86 15.97 1.88 -19.12
CA SER A 86 17.42 2.11 -19.00
C SER A 86 18.23 1.25 -19.96
N ALA A 87 17.87 -0.03 -20.10
CA ALA A 87 18.52 -0.94 -21.04
C ALA A 87 18.29 -0.50 -22.50
N PHE A 88 17.08 -0.08 -22.84
CA PHE A 88 16.77 0.45 -24.17
C PHE A 88 17.55 1.74 -24.48
N ALA A 89 17.63 2.67 -23.51
CA ALA A 89 18.41 3.89 -23.65
C ALA A 89 19.92 3.60 -23.81
N LEU A 90 20.46 2.65 -23.05
CA LEU A 90 21.85 2.24 -23.17
C LEU A 90 22.11 1.54 -24.52
N ALA A 91 21.20 0.67 -24.96
CA ALA A 91 21.28 0.00 -26.25
C ALA A 91 21.28 1.02 -27.40
N ALA A 92 20.45 2.06 -27.33
CA ALA A 92 20.42 3.13 -28.32
C ALA A 92 21.73 3.93 -28.38
N LEU A 93 22.52 3.96 -27.31
CA LEU A 93 23.80 4.68 -27.24
C LEU A 93 24.99 3.81 -27.70
N VAL A 94 24.98 2.52 -27.36
CA VAL A 94 26.15 1.64 -27.51
C VAL A 94 26.07 0.78 -28.77
N LEU A 95 24.86 0.43 -29.23
CA LEU A 95 24.70 -0.45 -30.37
C LEU A 95 24.90 0.30 -31.70
N PRO A 96 25.58 -0.31 -32.69
CA PRO A 96 25.96 0.37 -33.93
C PRO A 96 24.82 0.51 -34.96
N GLY A 97 23.83 -0.37 -34.91
CA GLY A 97 22.68 -0.37 -35.80
C GLY A 97 21.61 0.66 -35.45
N THR A 98 20.78 1.01 -36.43
CA THR A 98 19.61 1.86 -36.22
C THR A 98 18.40 1.03 -35.76
N TYR A 99 17.36 1.69 -35.25
CA TYR A 99 16.13 1.01 -34.83
C TYR A 99 15.49 0.15 -35.95
N PRO A 100 15.34 0.62 -37.21
CA PRO A 100 14.83 -0.22 -38.29
C PRO A 100 15.66 -1.47 -38.55
N HIS A 101 17.00 -1.39 -38.44
CA HIS A 101 17.87 -2.55 -38.62
C HIS A 101 17.56 -3.67 -37.62
N TYR A 102 17.34 -3.33 -36.35
CA TYR A 102 16.98 -4.32 -35.33
C TYR A 102 15.55 -4.84 -35.49
N LEU A 103 14.62 -4.02 -35.98
CA LEU A 103 13.28 -4.51 -36.33
C LEU A 103 13.34 -5.55 -37.46
N ASP A 104 14.10 -5.27 -38.52
CA ASP A 104 14.27 -6.20 -39.64
C ASP A 104 14.95 -7.49 -39.20
N LEU A 105 15.95 -7.40 -38.30
CA LEU A 105 16.56 -8.57 -37.67
C LEU A 105 15.51 -9.41 -36.93
N ILE A 106 14.66 -8.80 -36.09
CA ILE A 106 13.59 -9.52 -35.40
C ILE A 106 12.60 -10.14 -36.39
N HIS A 107 12.22 -9.43 -37.46
CA HIS A 107 11.34 -9.95 -38.50
C HIS A 107 11.95 -11.16 -39.23
N SER A 108 13.26 -11.14 -39.50
CA SER A 108 13.98 -12.23 -40.16
C SER A 108 13.97 -13.54 -39.36
N LEU A 109 13.83 -13.46 -38.02
CA LEU A 109 13.70 -14.63 -37.15
C LEU A 109 12.40 -15.42 -37.39
N SER A 110 11.45 -14.87 -38.17
CA SER A 110 10.20 -15.53 -38.56
C SER A 110 9.41 -16.06 -37.36
N VAL A 111 9.37 -15.28 -36.28
CA VAL A 111 8.70 -15.65 -35.03
C VAL A 111 7.19 -15.77 -35.27
N GLY A 112 6.59 -16.87 -34.80
CA GLY A 112 5.16 -17.10 -34.97
C GLY A 112 4.27 -16.05 -34.28
N PRO A 113 3.05 -15.82 -34.78
CA PRO A 113 2.17 -14.74 -34.30
C PRO A 113 1.81 -14.87 -32.81
N TYR A 114 1.72 -16.09 -32.28
CA TYR A 114 1.47 -16.32 -30.85
C TYR A 114 2.59 -15.82 -29.95
N LEU A 115 3.85 -16.04 -30.34
CA LEU A 115 5.01 -15.59 -29.57
C LEU A 115 5.16 -14.07 -29.65
N ILE A 116 4.88 -13.47 -30.82
CA ILE A 116 4.84 -12.01 -30.98
C ILE A 116 3.73 -11.42 -30.10
N GLY A 117 2.54 -12.00 -30.11
CA GLY A 117 1.42 -11.57 -29.27
C GLY A 117 1.75 -11.67 -27.77
N LEU A 118 2.41 -12.74 -27.34
CA LEU A 118 2.87 -12.90 -25.96
C LEU A 118 3.93 -11.86 -25.58
N ALA A 119 4.88 -11.56 -26.48
CA ALA A 119 5.88 -10.51 -26.25
C ALA A 119 5.23 -9.13 -26.14
N LYS A 120 4.29 -8.80 -27.03
CA LYS A 120 3.51 -7.55 -26.98
C LYS A 120 2.74 -7.43 -25.67
N PHE A 121 2.03 -8.48 -25.27
CA PHE A 121 1.32 -8.49 -23.99
C PHE A 121 2.27 -8.39 -22.79
N GLY A 122 3.41 -9.09 -22.83
CA GLY A 122 4.43 -9.06 -21.78
C GLY A 122 5.07 -7.69 -21.59
N LEU A 123 5.13 -6.86 -22.65
CA LEU A 123 5.54 -5.46 -22.56
C LEU A 123 4.39 -4.55 -22.10
N ALA A 124 3.17 -4.78 -22.59
CA ALA A 124 2.01 -3.93 -22.30
C ALA A 124 1.48 -4.10 -20.86
N PHE A 125 1.55 -5.31 -20.30
CA PHE A 125 1.01 -5.64 -18.98
C PHE A 125 1.68 -4.92 -17.82
N PRO A 126 3.03 -4.93 -17.70
CA PRO A 126 3.71 -4.18 -16.66
C PRO A 126 3.39 -2.69 -16.70
N VAL A 127 3.33 -2.08 -17.90
CA VAL A 127 2.97 -0.67 -18.07
C VAL A 127 1.54 -0.42 -17.55
N SER A 128 0.56 -1.17 -18.07
CA SER A 128 -0.84 -1.02 -17.69
C SER A 128 -1.06 -1.20 -16.19
N PHE A 129 -0.53 -2.28 -15.62
CA PHE A 129 -0.67 -2.58 -14.20
C PHE A 129 0.01 -1.55 -13.32
N HIS A 130 1.25 -1.16 -13.64
CA HIS A 130 1.97 -0.17 -12.84
C HIS A 130 1.26 1.18 -12.87
N THR A 131 0.80 1.65 -14.03
CA THR A 131 0.09 2.93 -14.12
C THR A 131 -1.24 2.89 -13.34
N LEU A 132 -2.07 1.86 -13.55
CA LEU A 132 -3.39 1.77 -12.89
C LEU A 132 -3.27 1.54 -11.37
N ASN A 133 -2.35 0.68 -10.93
CA ASN A 133 -2.11 0.49 -9.51
C ASN A 133 -1.44 1.73 -8.89
N GLY A 134 -0.63 2.47 -9.67
CA GLY A 134 -0.06 3.75 -9.26
C GLY A 134 -1.14 4.79 -8.96
N ILE A 135 -2.18 4.90 -9.79
CA ILE A 135 -3.34 5.76 -9.51
C ILE A 135 -4.03 5.35 -8.22
N ARG A 136 -4.19 4.04 -7.97
CA ARG A 136 -4.74 3.51 -6.70
C ARG A 136 -3.87 3.89 -5.50
N HIS A 137 -2.54 3.85 -5.63
CA HIS A 137 -1.61 4.30 -4.59
C HIS A 137 -1.73 5.81 -4.33
N LEU A 138 -1.81 6.65 -5.38
CA LEU A 138 -2.04 8.08 -5.21
C LEU A 138 -3.39 8.37 -4.52
N TRP A 139 -4.41 7.54 -4.78
CA TRP A 139 -5.68 7.63 -4.07
C TRP A 139 -5.55 7.32 -2.57
N TRP A 140 -4.69 6.37 -2.20
CA TRP A 140 -4.33 6.09 -0.82
C TRP A 140 -3.52 7.22 -0.18
N ASP A 141 -2.62 7.86 -0.92
CA ASP A 141 -1.86 9.02 -0.42
C ASP A 141 -2.78 10.20 -0.06
N LEU A 142 -3.96 10.29 -0.67
CA LEU A 142 -5.01 11.24 -0.31
C LEU A 142 -5.85 10.83 0.92
N GLY A 143 -5.54 9.73 1.59
CA GLY A 143 -6.29 9.26 2.75
C GLY A 143 -7.58 8.50 2.42
N LYS A 144 -7.81 8.11 1.16
CA LYS A 144 -9.08 7.51 0.70
C LYS A 144 -8.94 6.02 0.39
N GLY A 145 -10.01 5.23 0.55
CA GLY A 145 -10.03 3.84 0.06
C GLY A 145 -9.37 2.79 0.98
N PHE A 146 -9.22 3.08 2.28
CA PHE A 146 -8.54 2.22 3.25
C PHE A 146 -9.46 1.18 3.92
N ARG A 147 -10.77 1.24 3.70
CA ARG A 147 -11.66 0.19 4.23
C ARG A 147 -11.34 -1.12 3.53
N LEU A 148 -11.25 -2.23 4.28
CA LEU A 148 -10.85 -3.52 3.73
C LEU A 148 -11.65 -3.94 2.48
N PRO A 149 -12.99 -3.80 2.42
CA PRO A 149 -13.74 -4.11 1.21
C PRO A 149 -13.36 -3.23 0.01
N GLU A 150 -13.03 -1.95 0.24
CA GLU A 150 -12.60 -1.02 -0.81
C GLU A 150 -11.22 -1.38 -1.33
N VAL A 151 -10.29 -1.76 -0.45
CA VAL A 151 -8.96 -2.24 -0.82
C VAL A 151 -9.05 -3.46 -1.75
N TYR A 152 -9.92 -4.42 -1.45
CA TYR A 152 -10.15 -5.58 -2.32
C TYR A 152 -10.86 -5.20 -3.63
N ARG A 153 -11.93 -4.39 -3.56
CA ARG A 153 -12.68 -3.95 -4.75
C ARG A 153 -11.76 -3.22 -5.74
N THR A 154 -11.05 -2.21 -5.26
CA THR A 154 -10.08 -1.45 -6.08
C THR A 154 -8.94 -2.35 -6.58
N GLY A 155 -8.53 -3.34 -5.78
CA GLY A 155 -7.53 -4.32 -6.19
C GLY A 155 -7.96 -5.15 -7.41
N TYR A 156 -9.14 -5.77 -7.34
CA TYR A 156 -9.68 -6.53 -8.47
C TYR A 156 -10.00 -5.65 -9.68
N THR A 157 -10.48 -4.42 -9.47
CA THR A 157 -10.68 -3.45 -10.55
C THR A 157 -9.38 -3.16 -11.29
N VAL A 158 -8.29 -2.90 -10.58
CA VAL A 158 -6.97 -2.66 -11.19
C VAL A 158 -6.50 -3.89 -11.96
N ILE A 159 -6.62 -5.10 -11.40
CA ILE A 159 -6.22 -6.35 -12.08
C ILE A 159 -7.00 -6.51 -13.39
N GLY A 160 -8.33 -6.41 -13.34
CA GLY A 160 -9.18 -6.58 -14.52
C GLY A 160 -8.90 -5.53 -15.60
N LEU A 161 -8.83 -4.25 -15.22
CA LEU A 161 -8.52 -3.17 -16.15
C LEU A 161 -7.14 -3.35 -16.78
N SER A 162 -6.13 -3.76 -16.00
CA SER A 162 -4.77 -3.97 -16.52
C SER A 162 -4.74 -5.05 -17.59
N ILE A 163 -5.46 -6.16 -17.41
CA ILE A 163 -5.54 -7.23 -18.41
C ILE A 163 -6.23 -6.73 -19.68
N ILE A 164 -7.38 -6.05 -19.53
CA ILE A 164 -8.15 -5.53 -20.66
C ILE A 164 -7.33 -4.52 -21.46
N THR A 165 -6.71 -3.54 -20.81
CA THR A 165 -5.90 -2.52 -21.51
C THR A 165 -4.69 -3.13 -22.19
N SER A 166 -4.05 -4.12 -21.56
CA SER A 166 -2.87 -4.77 -22.14
C SER A 166 -3.21 -5.60 -23.37
N LEU A 167 -4.34 -6.32 -23.34
CA LEU A 167 -4.84 -7.03 -24.52
C LEU A 167 -5.18 -6.05 -25.63
N ALA A 168 -5.93 -4.98 -25.33
CA ALA A 168 -6.26 -3.95 -26.32
C ALA A 168 -5.00 -3.36 -26.97
N VAL A 169 -4.00 -2.98 -26.18
CA VAL A 169 -2.73 -2.45 -26.70
C VAL A 169 -1.98 -3.50 -27.52
N ALA A 170 -1.92 -4.76 -27.06
CA ALA A 170 -1.22 -5.83 -27.76
C ALA A 170 -1.86 -6.23 -29.10
N PHE A 171 -3.17 -6.00 -29.28
CA PHE A 171 -3.87 -6.23 -30.55
C PHE A 171 -3.85 -5.01 -31.48
N LEU A 172 -3.71 -3.80 -30.95
CA LEU A 172 -3.65 -2.55 -31.73
C LEU A 172 -2.25 -2.26 -32.29
N LEU A 173 -1.19 -2.67 -31.56
CA LEU A 173 0.21 -2.64 -32.00
C LEU A 173 0.56 -3.92 -32.74
#